data_AF-A0A0P9PPF8-F1
#
_entry.id   AF-A0A0P9PPF8-F1
#
_cell.length_a   1.000
_cell.length_b   1.000
_cell.length_c   1.000
_cell.angle_alpha   90.00
_cell.angle_beta   90.00
_cell.angle_gamma   90.00
#
_symmetry.space_group_name_H-M   'P 1'
#
loop_
_entity.id
_entity.type
_entity.pdbx_description
1 polymer ?
#
loop_
_entity_poly.entity_id
_entity_poly.type
_entity_poly.pdbx_seq_one_letter_code
_entity_poly.pdbx_strand_id
1 'polypeptide(L)'
;MTRWSPQSYLKAGRQAGVSESILQNAVQTAKQMKHRCPPIFTLKHLAHLTDVPYPFLHRTISRKYRAEAYNVFKLKKQNAGHGPDRFRWICAPTEDLLRVQRWINTHILSKIQPHEASFAYDNRNGVLETAQLHCGATWLIKLDLTNFFESILEPQVYELFRSFGYQPLVAFELSRLCTRVRATGNPDQRHGNNTPSAPHNHLDVIGA
;
A
#
# COMPACT_ATOMS: atom_id res chain seq x y z
N MET A 1 4.76 -19.31 8.08
CA MET A 1 6.16 -18.81 8.04
C MET A 1 6.86 -19.18 9.34
N THR A 2 8.05 -19.77 9.23
CA THR A 2 8.97 -20.03 10.33
C THR A 2 9.38 -18.72 11.00
N ARG A 3 9.43 -18.71 12.34
CA ARG A 3 9.86 -17.55 13.14
C ARG A 3 11.27 -17.14 12.72
N TRP A 4 11.51 -15.84 12.47
CA TRP A 4 12.85 -15.32 12.19
C TRP A 4 13.81 -15.73 13.31
N SER A 5 14.93 -16.37 12.94
CA SER A 5 16.00 -16.80 13.84
C SER A 5 17.31 -16.13 13.43
N PRO A 6 17.83 -15.17 14.23
CA PRO A 6 19.12 -14.55 13.97
C PRO A 6 20.25 -15.58 13.88
N GLN A 7 20.23 -16.62 14.72
CA GLN A 7 21.29 -17.64 14.76
C GLN A 7 21.35 -18.45 13.45
N SER A 8 20.19 -18.88 12.96
CA SER A 8 20.10 -19.62 11.69
C SER A 8 20.53 -18.76 10.51
N TYR A 9 20.14 -17.48 10.51
CA TYR A 9 20.53 -16.52 9.49
C TYR A 9 22.04 -16.27 9.47
N LEU A 10 22.65 -16.01 10.64
CA LEU A 10 24.10 -15.82 10.76
C LEU A 10 24.89 -17.06 10.32
N LYS A 11 24.45 -18.25 10.74
CA LYS A 11 25.10 -19.51 10.35
C LYS A 11 25.10 -19.70 8.83
N ALA A 12 23.93 -19.56 8.20
CA ALA A 12 23.79 -19.68 6.75
C ALA A 12 24.59 -18.61 6.00
N GLY A 13 24.58 -17.37 6.48
CA GLY A 13 25.33 -16.27 5.88
C GLY A 13 26.85 -16.47 5.92
N ARG A 14 27.38 -16.97 7.05
CA ARG A 14 28.81 -17.31 7.19
C ARG A 14 29.21 -18.46 6.27
N GLN A 15 28.37 -19.49 6.16
CA GLN A 15 28.59 -20.60 5.22
C GLN A 15 28.59 -20.13 3.75
N ALA A 16 27.79 -19.12 3.43
CA ALA A 16 27.76 -18.49 2.10
C ALA A 16 28.89 -17.46 1.88
N GLY A 17 29.81 -17.27 2.82
CA GLY A 17 30.94 -16.34 2.69
C GLY A 17 30.55 -14.85 2.73
N VAL A 18 29.37 -14.52 3.27
CA VAL A 18 28.92 -13.12 3.41
C VAL A 18 29.74 -12.43 4.52
N SER A 19 30.10 -11.16 4.31
CA SER A 19 30.86 -10.41 5.31
C SER A 19 30.11 -10.26 6.63
N GLU A 20 30.84 -10.36 7.75
CA GLU A 20 30.23 -10.29 9.08
C GLU A 20 29.53 -8.95 9.33
N SER A 21 30.04 -7.85 8.77
CA SER A 21 29.41 -6.53 8.87
C SER A 21 28.01 -6.49 8.25
N ILE A 22 27.82 -7.09 7.07
CA ILE A 22 26.51 -7.18 6.42
C ILE A 22 25.55 -8.02 7.27
N LEU A 23 26.02 -9.16 7.77
CA LEU A 23 25.22 -10.06 8.59
C LEU A 23 24.74 -9.39 9.88
N GLN A 24 25.64 -8.68 10.57
CA GLN A 24 25.30 -7.96 11.79
C GLN A 24 24.35 -6.79 11.52
N ASN A 25 24.53 -6.05 10.41
CA ASN A 25 23.61 -4.98 10.02
C ASN A 25 22.20 -5.52 9.71
N ALA A 26 22.08 -6.67 9.05
CA ALA A 26 20.81 -7.32 8.79
C ALA A 26 20.12 -7.77 10.09
N VAL A 27 20.87 -8.38 11.01
CA VAL A 27 20.35 -8.77 12.33
C VAL A 27 19.90 -7.54 13.12
N GLN A 28 20.67 -6.45 13.09
CA GLN A 28 20.32 -5.21 13.78
C GLN A 28 19.05 -4.58 13.20
N THR A 29 18.92 -4.59 11.87
CA THR A 29 17.69 -4.15 11.20
C THR A 29 16.50 -5.01 11.62
N ALA A 30 16.66 -6.33 11.67
CA ALA A 30 15.58 -7.24 12.09
C ALA A 30 15.16 -7.02 13.56
N LYS A 31 16.09 -6.63 14.44
CA LYS A 31 15.78 -6.31 15.84
C LYS A 31 14.94 -5.02 16.00
N GLN A 32 15.01 -4.10 15.04
CA GLN A 32 14.26 -2.85 15.08
C GLN A 32 12.78 -3.02 14.66
N MET A 33 12.40 -4.19 14.15
CA MET A 33 11.04 -4.45 13.69
C MET A 33 10.05 -4.46 14.86
N LYS A 34 8.94 -3.74 14.68
CA LYS A 34 7.84 -3.65 15.64
C LYS A 34 6.66 -4.53 15.22
N HIS A 35 5.66 -4.68 16.10
CA HIS A 35 4.39 -5.36 15.83
C HIS A 35 4.49 -6.77 15.23
N ARG A 36 5.61 -7.48 15.47
CA ARG A 36 5.89 -8.81 14.89
C ARG A 36 5.84 -8.81 13.35
N CYS A 37 6.17 -7.68 12.74
CA CYS A 37 6.34 -7.56 11.29
C CYS A 37 7.59 -8.33 10.84
N PRO A 38 7.55 -9.10 9.74
CA PRO A 38 8.72 -9.79 9.22
C PRO A 38 9.75 -8.77 8.69
N PRO A 39 11.05 -8.98 8.95
CA PRO A 39 12.08 -8.14 8.37
C PRO A 39 12.13 -8.32 6.85
N ILE A 40 12.16 -7.20 6.12
CA ILE A 40 12.42 -7.16 4.68
C ILE A 40 13.67 -6.31 4.50
N PHE A 41 14.66 -6.85 3.81
CA PHE A 41 15.99 -6.24 3.72
C PHE A 41 16.19 -5.48 2.41
N THR A 42 15.57 -5.98 1.33
CA THR A 42 15.64 -5.39 -0.01
C THR A 42 14.38 -5.76 -0.79
N LEU A 43 14.11 -5.04 -1.89
CA LEU A 43 13.08 -5.44 -2.84
C LEU A 43 13.30 -6.85 -3.41
N LYS A 44 14.55 -7.28 -3.60
CA LYS A 44 14.87 -8.65 -4.04
C LYS A 44 14.53 -9.70 -2.99
N HIS A 45 14.69 -9.36 -1.70
CA HIS A 45 14.21 -10.22 -0.62
C HIS A 45 12.68 -10.32 -0.65
N LEU A 46 11.97 -9.20 -0.84
CA LEU A 46 10.50 -9.23 -0.98
C LEU A 46 10.06 -10.09 -2.17
N ALA A 47 10.69 -9.93 -3.34
CA ALA A 47 10.44 -10.75 -4.53
C ALA A 47 10.53 -12.25 -4.24
N HIS A 48 11.54 -12.66 -3.48
CA HIS A 48 11.71 -14.05 -3.05
C HIS A 48 10.61 -14.49 -2.07
N LEU A 49 10.23 -13.64 -1.11
CA LEU A 49 9.17 -13.95 -0.13
C LEU A 49 7.79 -14.10 -0.77
N THR A 50 7.52 -13.35 -1.83
CA THR A 50 6.22 -13.33 -2.51
C THR A 50 6.16 -14.23 -3.74
N ASP A 51 7.27 -14.85 -4.13
CA ASP A 51 7.41 -15.58 -5.40
C ASP A 51 6.92 -14.73 -6.59
N VAL A 52 7.46 -13.52 -6.70
CA VAL A 52 7.18 -12.58 -7.80
C VAL A 52 8.49 -12.11 -8.41
N PRO A 53 8.62 -12.03 -9.75
CA PRO A 53 9.86 -11.62 -10.39
C PRO A 53 10.34 -10.24 -9.93
N TYR A 54 11.60 -10.15 -9.48
CA TYR A 54 12.22 -8.87 -9.11
C TYR A 54 12.08 -7.78 -10.21
N PRO A 55 12.27 -8.07 -11.51
CA PRO A 55 12.09 -7.06 -12.56
C PRO A 55 10.68 -6.47 -12.59
N PHE A 56 9.64 -7.27 -12.29
CA PHE A 56 8.26 -6.79 -12.20
C PHE A 56 8.13 -5.79 -11.05
N LEU A 57 8.54 -6.16 -9.83
CA LEU A 57 8.48 -5.26 -8.68
C LEU A 57 9.23 -3.96 -8.92
N HIS A 58 10.44 -4.05 -9.47
CA HIS A 58 11.27 -2.88 -9.78
C HIS A 58 10.58 -1.95 -10.79
N ARG A 59 9.96 -2.49 -11.85
CA ARG A 59 9.15 -1.71 -12.79
C ARG A 59 7.92 -1.08 -12.11
N THR A 60 7.24 -1.80 -11.23
CA THR A 60 6.09 -1.28 -10.47
C THR A 60 6.49 -0.09 -9.60
N ILE A 61 7.55 -0.20 -8.79
CA ILE A 61 7.98 0.89 -7.90
C ILE A 61 8.60 2.06 -8.66
N SER A 62 9.20 1.84 -9.83
CA SER A 62 9.69 2.94 -10.68
C SER A 62 8.56 3.72 -11.34
N ARG A 63 7.34 3.14 -11.38
CA ARG A 63 6.13 3.71 -12.00
C ARG A 63 6.29 4.05 -13.48
N LYS A 64 7.31 3.51 -14.14
CA LYS A 64 7.58 3.74 -15.56
C LYS A 64 6.52 3.06 -16.45
N TYR A 65 5.95 1.94 -15.99
CA TYR A 65 4.99 1.12 -16.74
C TYR A 65 3.69 0.94 -15.95
N ARG A 66 2.93 2.02 -15.77
CA ARG A 66 1.72 2.03 -14.91
C ARG A 66 0.64 1.03 -15.37
N ALA A 67 0.57 0.74 -16.66
CA ALA A 67 -0.39 -0.20 -17.24
C ALA A 67 -0.08 -1.68 -16.90
N GLU A 68 1.15 -2.03 -16.53
CA GLU A 68 1.53 -3.42 -16.21
C GLU A 68 1.06 -3.86 -14.81
N ALA A 69 0.85 -2.90 -13.91
CA ALA A 69 0.53 -3.17 -12.51
C ALA A 69 -0.97 -3.25 -12.22
N TYR A 70 -1.79 -2.52 -12.98
CA TYR A 70 -3.23 -2.42 -12.74
C TYR A 70 -4.04 -2.44 -14.03
N ASN A 71 -5.08 -3.25 -14.04
CA ASN A 71 -6.17 -3.18 -15.00
C ASN A 71 -7.18 -2.13 -14.54
N VAL A 72 -7.32 -1.06 -15.33
CA VAL A 72 -8.18 0.08 -14.99
C VAL A 72 -9.41 0.07 -15.89
N PHE A 73 -10.60 0.01 -15.29
CA PHE A 73 -11.87 0.00 -16.01
C PHE A 73 -12.96 0.72 -15.22
N LYS A 74 -14.11 0.97 -15.85
CA LYS A 74 -15.26 1.61 -15.21
C LYS A 74 -16.38 0.60 -15.00
N LEU A 75 -17.05 0.69 -13.85
CA LEU A 75 -18.31 -0.01 -13.59
C LEU A 75 -19.45 0.98 -13.44
N LYS A 76 -20.63 0.65 -13.97
CA LYS A 76 -21.84 1.44 -13.78
C LYS A 76 -22.32 1.30 -12.33
N LYS A 77 -22.62 2.41 -11.65
CA LYS A 77 -23.25 2.38 -10.32
C LYS A 77 -24.71 1.93 -10.48
N GLN A 78 -25.15 0.97 -9.67
CA GLN A 78 -26.51 0.39 -9.78
C GLN A 78 -27.62 1.45 -9.61
N ASN A 79 -27.45 2.40 -8.68
CA ASN A 79 -28.43 3.44 -8.38
C ASN A 79 -28.05 4.83 -8.92
N ALA A 80 -27.23 4.89 -9.97
CA ALA A 80 -26.98 6.17 -10.61
C ALA A 80 -28.13 6.49 -11.57
N GLY A 81 -28.94 7.50 -11.22
CA GLY A 81 -29.81 8.17 -12.18
C GLY A 81 -29.00 8.81 -13.33
N HIS A 82 -29.58 9.77 -14.05
CA HIS A 82 -28.91 10.42 -15.20
C HIS A 82 -27.78 11.40 -14.83
N GLY A 83 -27.33 11.42 -13.57
CA GLY A 83 -26.29 12.32 -13.09
C GLY A 83 -24.87 11.99 -13.63
N PRO A 84 -23.94 12.95 -13.52
CA PRO A 84 -22.56 12.81 -14.02
C PRO A 84 -21.78 11.69 -13.30
N ASP A 85 -22.16 11.36 -12.07
CA ASP A 85 -21.48 10.39 -11.21
C ASP A 85 -22.05 8.96 -11.34
N ARG A 86 -22.16 8.51 -12.60
CA ARG A 86 -22.78 7.22 -13.00
C ARG A 86 -21.82 6.04 -13.08
N PHE A 87 -20.52 6.30 -12.99
CA PHE A 87 -19.48 5.28 -13.10
C PHE A 87 -18.52 5.34 -11.92
N ARG A 88 -18.02 4.18 -11.50
CA ARG A 88 -16.88 4.05 -10.57
C ARG A 88 -15.69 3.51 -11.34
N TRP A 89 -14.52 4.13 -11.16
CA TRP A 89 -13.26 3.56 -11.62
C TRP A 89 -12.84 2.42 -10.72
N ILE A 90 -12.48 1.29 -11.32
CA ILE A 90 -11.90 0.13 -10.67
C ILE A 90 -10.47 -0.01 -11.15
N CYS A 91 -9.59 -0.30 -10.20
CA CYS A 91 -8.16 -0.41 -10.42
C CYS A 91 -7.75 -1.78 -9.87
N ALA A 92 -7.97 -2.82 -10.67
CA ALA A 92 -7.67 -4.18 -10.26
C ALA A 92 -6.18 -4.46 -10.44
N PRO A 93 -5.43 -4.81 -9.39
CA PRO A 93 -4.02 -5.19 -9.54
C PRO A 93 -3.90 -6.43 -10.43
N THR A 94 -2.80 -6.53 -11.18
CA THR A 94 -2.44 -7.78 -11.86
C THR A 94 -2.12 -8.88 -10.84
N GLU A 95 -2.15 -10.14 -11.25
CA GLU A 95 -2.01 -11.28 -10.33
C GLU A 95 -0.71 -11.20 -9.51
N ASP A 96 0.41 -10.83 -10.13
CA ASP A 96 1.69 -10.65 -9.44
C ASP A 96 1.64 -9.54 -8.39
N LEU A 97 1.06 -8.39 -8.72
CA LEU A 97 0.93 -7.30 -7.75
C LEU A 97 -0.05 -7.67 -6.63
N LEU A 98 -1.15 -8.35 -6.97
CA LEU A 98 -2.15 -8.82 -6.01
C LEU A 98 -1.52 -9.80 -5.02
N ARG A 99 -0.66 -10.71 -5.49
CA ARG A 99 0.08 -11.67 -4.66
C ARG A 99 0.94 -10.93 -3.63
N VAL A 100 1.67 -9.90 -4.07
CA VAL A 100 2.52 -9.08 -3.19
C VAL A 100 1.69 -8.30 -2.18
N GLN A 101 0.62 -7.65 -2.62
CA GLN A 101 -0.26 -6.87 -1.74
C GLN A 101 -0.99 -7.74 -0.72
N ARG A 102 -1.44 -8.94 -1.12
CA ARG A 102 -2.00 -9.93 -0.19
C ARG A 102 -0.97 -10.39 0.83
N TRP A 103 0.27 -10.65 0.39
CA TRP A 103 1.34 -11.02 1.30
C TRP A 103 1.63 -9.91 2.31
N ILE A 104 1.72 -8.65 1.86
CA ILE A 104 1.91 -7.47 2.72
C ILE A 104 0.75 -7.35 3.72
N ASN A 105 -0.49 -7.47 3.25
CA ASN A 105 -1.66 -7.40 4.13
C ASN A 105 -1.60 -8.47 5.21
N THR A 106 -1.46 -9.75 4.82
CA THR A 106 -1.48 -10.90 5.73
C THR A 106 -0.33 -10.89 6.74
N HIS A 107 0.87 -10.47 6.34
CA HIS A 107 2.06 -10.60 7.17
C HIS A 107 2.46 -9.31 7.90
N ILE A 108 1.96 -8.16 7.46
CA ILE A 108 2.34 -6.85 8.00
C ILE A 108 1.10 -6.11 8.52
N LEU A 109 0.17 -5.74 7.63
CA LEU A 109 -0.88 -4.76 7.95
C LEU A 109 -1.99 -5.32 8.83
N SER A 110 -2.42 -6.57 8.61
CA SER A 110 -3.51 -7.21 9.36
C SER A 110 -3.15 -7.52 10.81
N LYS A 111 -1.88 -7.42 11.18
CA LYS A 111 -1.40 -7.61 12.56
C LYS A 111 -1.52 -6.36 13.41
N ILE A 112 -1.81 -5.22 12.80
CA ILE A 112 -1.93 -3.94 13.49
C ILE A 112 -3.36 -3.80 13.98
N GLN A 113 -3.51 -3.50 15.27
CA GLN A 113 -4.82 -3.26 15.85
C GLN A 113 -5.35 -1.91 15.34
N PRO A 114 -6.49 -1.90 14.63
CA PRO A 114 -7.12 -0.65 14.23
C PRO A 114 -7.76 0.03 15.45
N HIS A 115 -8.20 1.28 15.27
CA HIS A 115 -8.97 1.98 16.28
C HIS A 115 -10.26 1.20 16.62
N GLU A 116 -10.68 1.21 17.88
CA GLU A 116 -11.85 0.45 18.35
C GLU A 116 -13.15 0.82 17.63
N ALA A 117 -13.29 2.08 17.22
CA ALA A 117 -14.40 2.57 16.43
C ALA A 117 -14.32 2.21 14.92
N SER A 118 -13.29 1.51 14.47
CA SER A 118 -13.12 1.12 13.07
C SER A 118 -13.61 -0.31 12.85
N PHE A 119 -14.78 -0.42 12.22
CA PHE A 119 -15.42 -1.70 11.92
C PHE A 119 -15.21 -2.16 10.46
N ALA A 120 -14.73 -1.26 9.59
CA ALA A 120 -14.55 -1.55 8.18
C ALA A 120 -13.33 -2.46 7.94
N TYR A 121 -13.47 -3.43 7.04
CA TYR A 121 -12.41 -4.38 6.64
C TYR A 121 -11.80 -5.19 7.80
N ASP A 122 -12.48 -5.21 8.95
CA ASP A 122 -12.14 -6.02 10.10
C ASP A 122 -12.81 -7.40 9.98
N ASN A 123 -12.11 -8.46 10.38
CA ASN A 123 -12.67 -9.80 10.43
C ASN A 123 -13.41 -10.09 11.75
N ARG A 124 -13.34 -9.18 12.73
CA ARG A 124 -13.92 -9.35 14.06
C ARG A 124 -15.37 -8.92 14.17
N ASN A 125 -15.81 -7.97 13.32
CA ASN A 125 -17.13 -7.37 13.40
C ASN A 125 -17.81 -7.34 12.03
N GLY A 126 -19.11 -7.58 11.98
CA GLY A 126 -19.92 -7.49 10.78
C GLY A 126 -20.72 -6.19 10.67
N VAL A 127 -21.43 -6.07 9.55
CA VAL A 127 -22.31 -4.92 9.26
C VAL A 127 -23.43 -4.81 10.30
N LEU A 128 -23.94 -5.95 10.78
CA LEU A 128 -25.03 -6.00 11.75
C LEU A 128 -24.58 -5.47 13.12
N GLU A 129 -23.46 -5.95 13.64
CA GLU A 129 -22.89 -5.56 14.92
C GLU A 129 -22.57 -4.06 14.93
N THR A 130 -22.05 -3.55 13.82
CA THR A 130 -21.79 -2.11 13.65
C THR A 130 -23.09 -1.31 13.70
N ALA A 131 -24.15 -1.76 13.01
CA ALA A 131 -25.43 -1.06 12.99
C ALA A 131 -26.12 -1.05 14.37
N GLN A 132 -25.96 -2.11 15.16
CA GLN A 132 -26.52 -2.23 16.50
C GLN A 132 -26.00 -1.13 17.45
N LEU A 133 -24.74 -0.69 17.30
CA LEU A 133 -24.16 0.40 18.09
C LEU A 133 -24.89 1.74 17.92
N HIS A 134 -25.67 1.89 16.85
CA HIS A 134 -26.41 3.10 16.53
C HIS A 134 -27.92 2.96 16.79
N CYS A 135 -28.41 1.79 17.18
CA CYS A 135 -29.82 1.58 17.51
C CYS A 135 -30.23 2.44 18.71
N GLY A 136 -31.38 3.12 18.60
CA GLY A 136 -31.89 4.01 19.65
C GLY A 136 -31.26 5.41 19.68
N ALA A 137 -30.33 5.72 18.78
CA ALA A 137 -29.80 7.07 18.65
C ALA A 137 -30.92 8.06 18.23
N THR A 138 -31.09 9.14 18.98
CA THR A 138 -32.07 10.20 18.65
C THR A 138 -31.68 10.96 17.37
N TRP A 139 -30.38 11.09 17.14
CA TRP A 139 -29.82 11.77 15.97
C TRP A 139 -28.65 10.95 15.41
N LEU A 140 -28.56 10.88 14.08
CA LEU A 140 -27.48 10.22 13.38
C LEU A 140 -26.84 11.21 12.38
N ILE A 141 -25.54 11.45 12.55
CA ILE A 141 -24.76 12.26 11.61
C ILE A 141 -24.14 11.31 10.59
N LYS A 142 -24.51 11.50 9.31
CA LYS A 142 -23.97 10.72 8.20
C LYS A 142 -22.86 11.52 7.51
N LEU A 143 -21.66 10.95 7.50
CA LEU A 143 -20.49 11.50 6.81
C LEU A 143 -19.99 10.48 5.78
N ASP A 144 -19.55 10.95 4.62
CA ASP A 144 -18.90 10.13 3.60
C ASP A 144 -17.71 10.89 3.00
N LEU A 145 -16.66 10.17 2.65
CA LEU A 145 -15.42 10.74 2.13
C LEU A 145 -15.36 10.61 0.61
N THR A 146 -15.26 11.75 -0.08
CA THR A 146 -15.08 11.78 -1.53
C THR A 146 -13.71 11.22 -1.91
N ASN A 147 -13.67 10.25 -2.83
CA ASN A 147 -12.44 9.64 -3.34
C ASN A 147 -11.52 9.08 -2.22
N PHE A 148 -12.09 8.37 -1.24
CA PHE A 148 -11.36 7.85 -0.08
C PHE A 148 -10.03 7.17 -0.43
N PHE A 149 -10.04 6.18 -1.34
CA PHE A 149 -8.82 5.43 -1.68
C PHE A 149 -7.77 6.31 -2.37
N GLU A 150 -8.20 7.28 -3.17
CA GLU A 150 -7.32 8.20 -3.87
C GLU A 150 -6.86 9.37 -2.98
N SER A 151 -7.46 9.55 -1.81
CA SER A 151 -7.05 10.54 -0.82
C SER A 151 -5.87 10.08 0.04
N ILE A 152 -5.57 8.77 0.06
CA ILE A 152 -4.45 8.20 0.81
C ILE A 152 -3.14 8.44 0.04
N LEU A 153 -2.26 9.26 0.62
CA LEU A 153 -1.03 9.69 -0.03
C LEU A 153 0.15 8.74 0.26
N GLU A 154 1.04 8.58 -0.72
CA GLU A 154 2.28 7.78 -0.58
C GLU A 154 3.13 8.17 0.65
N PRO A 155 3.35 9.46 0.97
CA PRO A 155 4.10 9.84 2.18
C PRO A 155 3.46 9.31 3.47
N GLN A 156 2.13 9.26 3.56
CA GLN A 156 1.44 8.72 4.74
C GLN A 156 1.69 7.21 4.89
N VAL A 157 1.63 6.48 3.78
CA VAL A 157 1.92 5.04 3.76
C VAL A 157 3.40 4.76 4.02
N TYR A 158 4.29 5.62 3.53
CA TYR A 158 5.73 5.55 3.84
C TYR A 158 5.98 5.71 5.35
N GLU A 159 5.43 6.74 5.98
CA GLU A 159 5.59 6.96 7.42
C GLU A 159 4.99 5.81 8.25
N LEU A 160 3.89 5.21 7.79
CA LEU A 160 3.34 4.01 8.40
C LEU A 160 4.36 2.86 8.41
N PHE A 161 4.96 2.51 7.26
CA PHE A 161 5.97 1.46 7.21
C PHE A 161 7.24 1.82 7.99
N ARG A 162 7.65 3.10 8.00
CA ARG A 162 8.76 3.58 8.85
C ARG A 162 8.47 3.35 10.33
N SER A 163 7.24 3.61 10.76
CA SER A 163 6.81 3.42 12.15
C SER A 163 6.97 1.96 12.61
N PHE A 164 6.85 0.99 11.69
CA PHE A 164 7.04 -0.44 11.94
C PHE A 164 8.50 -0.90 12.00
N GLY A 165 9.45 -0.01 11.69
CA GLY A 165 10.89 -0.30 11.74
C GLY A 165 11.53 -0.65 10.40
N TYR A 166 10.78 -0.61 9.28
CA TYR A 166 11.37 -0.83 7.95
C TYR A 166 12.34 0.29 7.58
N GLN A 167 13.51 -0.06 7.02
CA GLN A 167 14.51 0.91 6.55
C GLN A 167 13.94 1.85 5.48
N PRO A 168 14.46 3.08 5.31
CA PRO A 168 13.86 4.10 4.44
C PRO A 168 13.55 3.62 3.02
N LEU A 169 14.51 2.99 2.34
CA LEU A 169 14.29 2.50 0.98
C LEU A 169 13.20 1.42 0.93
N VAL A 170 13.22 0.45 1.84
CA VAL A 170 12.22 -0.62 1.88
C VAL A 170 10.82 -0.08 2.21
N ALA A 171 10.72 0.86 3.14
CA ALA A 171 9.45 1.51 3.47
C ALA A 171 8.86 2.27 2.26
N PHE A 172 9.72 2.91 1.48
CA PHE A 172 9.34 3.60 0.24
C PHE A 172 8.93 2.62 -0.87
N GLU A 173 9.64 1.50 -1.02
CA GLU A 173 9.28 0.47 -1.98
C GLU A 173 7.93 -0.16 -1.65
N LEU A 174 7.70 -0.50 -0.37
CA LEU A 174 6.42 -1.00 0.13
C LEU A 174 5.29 0.02 -0.08
N SER A 175 5.53 1.30 0.22
CA SER A 175 4.50 2.33 0.01
C SER A 175 4.12 2.45 -1.45
N ARG A 176 5.07 2.35 -2.38
CA ARG A 176 4.78 2.38 -3.83
C ARG A 176 4.09 1.14 -4.36
N LEU A 177 4.30 -0.02 -3.73
CA LEU A 177 3.54 -1.24 -4.04
C LEU A 177 2.11 -1.16 -3.52
N CYS A 178 1.85 -0.36 -2.48
CA CYS A 178 0.53 -0.18 -1.88
C CYS A 178 -0.24 1.05 -2.36
N THR A 179 0.39 1.95 -3.12
CA THR A 179 -0.22 3.21 -3.56
C THR A 179 -0.08 3.45 -5.05
N ARG A 180 -1.06 4.15 -5.63
CA ARG A 180 -1.06 4.53 -7.04
C ARG A 180 -1.23 6.04 -7.18
N VAL A 181 -0.46 6.64 -8.08
CA VAL A 181 -0.65 8.04 -8.47
C VAL A 181 -1.70 8.12 -9.57
N ARG A 182 -2.67 9.02 -9.38
CA ARG A 182 -3.58 9.45 -10.45
C ARG A 182 -2.95 10.59 -11.24
N ALA A 183 -3.24 10.64 -12.54
CA ALA A 183 -2.87 11.77 -13.38
C ALA A 183 -3.69 13.03 -13.05
N THR A 184 -4.93 12.87 -12.57
CA THR A 184 -5.84 13.98 -12.25
C THR A 184 -6.70 13.67 -11.02
N GLY A 185 -7.06 14.72 -10.27
CA GLY A 185 -8.00 14.65 -9.14
C GLY A 185 -7.44 14.09 -7.83
N ASN A 186 -6.21 14.48 -7.48
CA ASN A 186 -5.85 14.59 -6.05
C ASN A 186 -6.94 15.39 -5.32
N PRO A 187 -7.13 15.19 -4.00
CA PRO A 187 -7.99 16.06 -3.23
C PRO A 187 -7.63 17.50 -3.55
N ASP A 188 -8.67 18.25 -3.86
CA ASP A 188 -8.64 19.60 -4.32
C ASP A 188 -7.73 20.49 -3.45
N GLN A 189 -6.59 20.93 -4.01
CA GLN A 189 -5.67 21.84 -3.30
C GLN A 189 -6.21 23.28 -3.22
N ARG A 190 -7.44 23.55 -3.68
CA ARG A 190 -8.08 24.87 -3.58
C ARG A 190 -8.07 25.46 -2.16
N HIS A 191 -7.85 24.65 -1.11
CA HIS A 191 -7.76 25.11 0.27
C HIS A 191 -6.43 24.79 1.01
N GLY A 192 -5.31 24.57 0.31
CA GLY A 192 -4.03 24.28 0.99
C GLY A 192 -2.77 24.68 0.23
N ASN A 193 -2.16 25.79 0.67
CA ASN A 193 -0.81 26.31 0.42
C ASN A 193 -0.39 26.63 -1.03
N ASN A 194 -0.22 27.92 -1.29
CA ASN A 194 0.43 28.51 -2.46
C ASN A 194 1.84 27.94 -2.66
N THR A 195 1.97 26.94 -3.52
CA THR A 195 3.25 26.63 -4.20
C THR A 195 2.95 26.40 -5.68
N PRO A 196 3.59 27.14 -6.60
CA PRO A 196 3.29 27.02 -8.03
C PRO A 196 3.83 25.69 -8.56
N SER A 197 2.93 24.85 -9.07
CA SER A 197 3.28 23.64 -9.83
C SER A 197 3.84 24.02 -11.20
N ALA A 198 5.01 23.47 -11.55
CA ALA A 198 5.67 23.67 -12.83
C ALA A 198 4.81 23.20 -14.04
N PRO A 199 4.91 23.85 -15.21
CA PRO A 199 4.07 23.53 -16.36
C PRO A 199 4.45 22.18 -16.99
N HIS A 200 3.44 21.35 -17.25
CA HIS A 200 3.54 20.16 -18.09
C HIS A 200 3.41 20.54 -19.56
N ASN A 201 4.46 20.27 -20.35
CA ASN A 201 4.41 20.35 -21.81
C ASN A 201 3.59 19.18 -22.36
N HIS A 202 2.43 19.50 -22.94
CA HIS A 202 1.65 18.61 -23.80
C HIS A 202 2.28 18.70 -25.22
N LEU A 203 2.89 17.62 -25.69
CA LEU A 203 3.26 17.47 -27.10
C LEU A 203 2.12 16.72 -27.78
N ASP A 204 1.26 17.49 -28.45
CA ASP A 204 0.30 16.95 -29.42
C ASP A 204 1.07 16.49 -30.66
N VAL A 205 1.05 15.18 -30.92
CA VAL A 205 1.44 14.62 -32.21
C VAL A 205 0.17 14.46 -33.03
N ILE A 206 -0.06 15.40 -33.94
CA ILE A 206 -1.07 15.32 -34.99
C ILE A 206 -0.44 14.52 -36.14
N GLY A 207 -1.03 13.38 -36.46
CA GLY A 207 -0.71 12.60 -37.66
C GLY A 207 -1.41 13.17 -38.89
N ALA A 208 -0.71 13.12 -40.01
CA ALA A 208 -1.19 13.45 -41.36
C ALA A 208 -2.31 12.52 -41.85
#